data_AF-A0A6I1MNZ2-F1
#
_entry.id   AF-A0A6I1MNZ2-F1
#
_cell.length_a   1.000
_cell.length_b   1.000
_cell.length_c   1.000
_cell.angle_alpha   90.00
_cell.angle_beta   90.00
_cell.angle_gamma   90.00
#
_symmetry.space_group_name_H-M   'P 1'
#
loop_
_entity.id
_entity.type
_entity.pdbx_description
1 polymer ?
#
loop_
_entity_poly.entity_id
_entity_poly.type
_entity_poly.pdbx_seq_one_letter_code
_entity_poly.pdbx_strand_id
1 'polypeptide(L)'
;MNEDFYTFSTYIKNEDNIITASMEDYIEMIYRLSNGEGVTRVSSLSQALNVQAPSTSKMMKKLSELGMVNYEPYGYIELTNLGNNYGVFLMNRHKTIEKFFSFLGVKHSILETTEKIEHL
;
A
#
# COMPACT_ATOMS: atom_id res chain seq x y z
N MET A 1 -8.33 -25.81 -20.32
CA MET A 1 -9.11 -25.38 -19.13
C MET A 1 -10.21 -24.47 -19.65
N ASN A 2 -11.48 -24.73 -19.31
CA ASN A 2 -12.53 -23.76 -19.55
C ASN A 2 -12.39 -22.70 -18.47
N GLU A 3 -11.91 -21.52 -18.85
CA GLU A 3 -12.04 -20.33 -18.00
C GLU A 3 -13.40 -19.71 -18.31
N ASP A 4 -14.37 -19.96 -17.45
CA ASP A 4 -15.67 -19.30 -17.53
C ASP A 4 -15.49 -17.81 -17.23
N PHE A 5 -16.10 -16.96 -18.05
CA PHE A 5 -16.07 -15.51 -17.86
C PHE A 5 -17.11 -15.09 -16.82
N TYR A 6 -16.69 -14.30 -15.83
CA TYR A 6 -17.57 -13.77 -14.78
C TYR A 6 -17.69 -12.25 -14.85
N THR A 7 -18.69 -11.70 -14.15
CA THR A 7 -18.82 -10.24 -14.04
C THR A 7 -17.70 -9.67 -13.15
N PHE A 8 -17.32 -8.42 -13.38
CA PHE A 8 -16.32 -7.72 -12.57
C PHE A 8 -16.56 -7.87 -11.06
N SER A 9 -17.81 -7.66 -10.61
CA SER A 9 -18.19 -7.79 -9.20
C SER A 9 -18.00 -9.20 -8.63
N THR A 10 -18.00 -10.24 -9.47
CA THR A 10 -17.74 -11.63 -9.07
C THR A 10 -16.26 -11.86 -8.82
N TYR A 11 -15.38 -11.33 -9.68
CA TYR A 11 -13.92 -11.43 -9.48
C TYR A 11 -13.49 -10.73 -8.20
N ILE A 12 -13.99 -9.51 -7.95
CA ILE A 12 -13.68 -8.72 -6.75
C ILE A 12 -14.20 -9.36 -5.46
N LYS A 13 -15.36 -10.03 -5.50
CA LYS A 13 -15.95 -10.66 -4.29
C LYS A 13 -15.21 -11.91 -3.80
N ASN A 14 -14.46 -12.57 -4.68
CA ASN A 14 -13.75 -13.81 -4.33
C ASN A 14 -12.39 -13.56 -3.70
N GLU A 15 -11.95 -12.30 -3.61
CA GLU A 15 -10.78 -11.90 -2.86
C GLU A 15 -11.20 -11.50 -1.44
N ASP A 16 -11.20 -12.47 -0.51
CA ASP A 16 -11.26 -12.19 0.93
C ASP A 16 -9.96 -11.49 1.38
N ASN A 17 -9.76 -10.25 0.95
CA ASN A 17 -8.54 -9.51 1.21
C ASN A 17 -8.64 -8.83 2.59
N ILE A 18 -8.03 -9.45 3.60
CA ILE A 18 -7.90 -8.90 4.96
C ILE A 18 -7.22 -7.51 4.92
N ILE A 19 -6.34 -7.30 3.93
CA ILE A 19 -5.67 -6.03 3.68
C ILE A 19 -6.47 -5.21 2.66
N THR A 20 -6.99 -4.07 3.12
CA THR A 20 -7.70 -3.13 2.25
C THR A 20 -6.73 -2.27 1.44
N ALA A 21 -7.17 -1.69 0.32
CA ALA A 21 -6.38 -0.72 -0.46
C ALA A 21 -5.75 0.38 0.42
N SER A 22 -6.53 0.97 1.33
CA SER A 22 -6.00 1.98 2.26
C SER A 22 -4.93 1.42 3.22
N MET A 23 -4.94 0.13 3.55
CA MET A 23 -3.86 -0.47 4.33
C MET A 23 -2.60 -0.64 3.47
N GLU A 24 -2.77 -1.02 2.20
CA GLU A 24 -1.67 -1.12 1.23
C GLU A 24 -0.96 0.23 1.07
N ASP A 25 -1.70 1.34 0.88
CA ASP A 25 -1.14 2.70 0.77
C ASP A 25 -0.19 3.05 1.92
N TYR A 26 -0.61 2.71 3.15
CA TYR A 26 0.18 2.99 4.34
C TYR A 26 1.42 2.11 4.42
N ILE A 27 1.32 0.82 4.13
CA ILE A 27 2.46 -0.10 4.14
C ILE A 27 3.48 0.34 3.08
N GLU A 28 3.02 0.63 1.88
CA GLU A 28 3.86 1.09 0.78
C GLU A 28 4.54 2.42 1.12
N MET A 29 3.82 3.38 1.68
CA MET A 29 4.43 4.66 2.05
C MET A 29 5.44 4.52 3.20
N ILE A 30 5.20 3.65 4.19
CA ILE A 30 6.20 3.35 5.21
C ILE A 30 7.45 2.74 4.56
N TYR A 31 7.27 1.81 3.61
CA TYR A 31 8.37 1.20 2.87
C TYR A 31 9.17 2.24 2.07
N ARG A 32 8.47 3.16 1.38
CA ARG A 32 9.06 4.30 0.65
C ARG A 32 9.87 5.21 1.57
N LEU A 33 9.27 5.65 2.67
CA LEU A 33 9.89 6.60 3.61
C LEU A 33 11.06 6.00 4.37
N SER A 34 11.02 4.69 4.66
CA SER A 34 12.10 4.01 5.37
C SER A 34 13.29 3.65 4.47
N ASN A 35 13.19 3.87 3.14
CA ASN A 35 14.20 3.49 2.16
C ASN A 35 14.68 2.03 2.32
N GLY A 36 13.82 1.15 2.84
CA GLY A 36 14.14 -0.23 3.18
C GLY A 36 14.93 -0.47 4.48
N GLU A 37 15.36 0.58 5.21
CA GLU A 37 16.22 0.47 6.41
C GLU A 37 15.52 0.86 7.73
N GLY A 38 14.20 0.95 7.69
CA GLY A 38 13.39 0.95 8.90
C GLY A 38 13.18 2.32 9.52
N VAL A 39 11.98 2.44 10.05
CA VAL A 39 11.53 3.47 10.99
C VAL A 39 11.09 4.80 10.39
N THR A 40 9.77 5.06 10.45
CA THR A 40 9.16 6.37 10.18
C THR A 40 8.41 6.88 11.42
N ARG A 41 7.77 8.06 11.31
CA ARG A 41 6.93 8.65 12.37
C ARG A 41 5.54 8.97 11.83
N VAL A 42 4.55 8.99 12.72
CA VAL A 42 3.16 9.33 12.37
C VAL A 42 3.09 10.65 11.59
N SER A 43 3.79 11.69 12.05
CA SER A 43 3.79 13.01 11.39
C SER A 43 4.28 12.95 9.95
N SER A 44 5.39 12.24 9.70
CA SER A 44 5.99 12.10 8.37
C SER A 44 5.08 11.29 7.45
N LEU A 45 4.50 10.21 7.97
CA LEU A 45 3.57 9.36 7.22
C LEU A 45 2.27 10.10 6.88
N SER A 46 1.71 10.85 7.83
CA SER A 46 0.51 11.67 7.61
C SER A 46 0.73 12.74 6.54
N GLN A 47 1.89 13.41 6.59
CA GLN A 47 2.25 14.41 5.60
C GLN A 47 2.44 13.80 4.21
N ALA A 48 3.15 12.67 4.11
CA ALA A 48 3.40 12.00 2.85
C ALA A 48 2.13 11.49 2.16
N LEU A 49 1.16 11.00 2.95
CA LEU A 49 -0.14 10.54 2.46
C LEU A 49 -1.19 11.65 2.35
N ASN A 50 -0.87 12.88 2.74
CA ASN A 50 -1.82 14.00 2.81
C ASN A 50 -3.09 13.67 3.62
N VAL A 51 -2.93 13.01 4.77
CA VAL A 51 -4.02 12.65 5.69
C VAL A 51 -3.78 13.21 7.09
N GLN A 52 -4.81 13.19 7.94
CA GLN A 52 -4.73 13.69 9.31
C GLN A 52 -4.02 12.69 10.24
N ALA A 53 -3.20 13.20 11.16
CA ALA A 53 -2.46 12.39 12.14
C ALA A 53 -3.32 11.45 13.01
N PRO A 54 -4.54 11.82 13.43
CA PRO A 54 -5.44 10.89 14.10
C PRO A 54 -5.84 9.69 13.21
N SER A 55 -6.05 9.91 11.91
CA SER A 55 -6.37 8.84 10.95
C SER A 55 -5.20 7.89 10.78
N THR A 56 -3.98 8.43 10.64
CA THR A 56 -2.75 7.63 10.58
C THR A 56 -2.55 6.81 11.85
N SER A 57 -2.71 7.42 13.03
CA SER A 57 -2.61 6.70 14.31
C SER A 57 -3.60 5.54 14.41
N LYS A 58 -4.84 5.74 13.93
CA LYS A 58 -5.86 4.70 13.89
C LYS A 58 -5.48 3.57 12.93
N MET A 59 -4.91 3.91 11.76
CA MET A 59 -4.45 2.90 10.80
C MET A 59 -3.25 2.10 11.35
N MET A 60 -2.29 2.75 12.02
CA MET A 60 -1.14 2.07 12.62
C MET A 60 -1.56 1.05 13.67
N LYS A 61 -2.58 1.34 14.48
CA LYS A 61 -3.14 0.37 15.43
C LYS A 61 -3.68 -0.87 14.70
N LYS A 62 -4.49 -0.69 13.65
CA LYS A 62 -5.04 -1.80 12.86
C LYS A 62 -3.95 -2.63 12.18
N LEU A 63 -2.96 -1.99 11.56
CA LEU A 63 -1.84 -2.68 10.93
C LEU A 63 -0.96 -3.42 11.95
N SER A 64 -0.86 -2.90 13.17
CA SER A 64 -0.15 -3.57 14.25
C SER A 64 -0.90 -4.80 14.76
N GLU A 65 -2.23 -4.73 14.89
CA GLU A 65 -3.09 -5.89 15.19
C GLU A 65 -2.97 -6.99 14.13
N LEU A 66 -2.73 -6.62 12.87
CA LEU A 66 -2.47 -7.54 11.76
C LEU A 66 -1.01 -7.99 11.65
N GLY A 67 -0.12 -7.55 12.55
CA GLY A 67 1.29 -7.92 12.55
C GLY A 67 2.11 -7.33 11.40
N MET A 68 1.61 -6.30 10.70
CA MET A 68 2.31 -5.65 9.59
C MET A 68 3.32 -4.60 10.06
N VAL A 69 3.04 -3.93 11.20
CA VAL A 69 3.91 -2.90 11.77
C VAL A 69 4.12 -3.09 13.27
N ASN A 70 5.32 -2.76 13.73
CA ASN A 70 5.58 -2.43 15.13
C ASN A 70 5.25 -0.95 15.33
N TYR A 71 4.26 -0.66 16.17
CA TYR A 71 3.81 0.71 16.43
C TYR A 71 3.74 1.00 17.92
N GLU A 72 4.50 2.01 18.34
CA GLU A 72 4.38 2.60 19.68
C GLU A 72 3.75 4.00 19.60
N PRO A 73 2.74 4.32 20.43
CA PRO A 73 2.16 5.66 20.48
C PRO A 73 3.24 6.74 20.73
N TYR A 74 3.23 7.80 19.92
CA TYR A 74 4.24 8.89 19.91
C TYR A 74 5.66 8.46 19.55
N GLY A 75 5.88 7.17 19.32
CA GLY A 75 7.15 6.60 18.97
C GLY A 75 7.31 6.43 17.47
N TYR A 76 8.06 5.40 17.16
CA TYR A 76 8.47 5.04 15.83
C TYR A 76 7.50 4.02 15.23
N ILE A 77 7.37 4.04 13.90
CA ILE A 77 6.63 3.06 13.12
C ILE A 77 7.64 2.26 12.31
N GLU A 78 7.68 0.96 12.53
CA GLU A 78 8.58 0.06 11.80
C GLU A 78 7.77 -1.06 11.14
N LEU A 79 8.10 -1.43 9.90
CA LEU A 79 7.51 -2.62 9.28
C LEU A 79 8.06 -3.86 9.96
N THR A 80 7.19 -4.81 10.27
CA THR A 80 7.64 -6.16 10.64
C THR A 80 8.24 -6.85 9.41
N ASN A 81 8.84 -8.04 9.58
CA ASN A 81 9.28 -8.84 8.44
C ASN A 81 8.12 -9.14 7.46
N LEU A 82 6.91 -9.37 7.97
CA LEU A 82 5.72 -9.57 7.15
C LEU A 82 5.36 -8.29 6.38
N GLY A 83 5.30 -7.15 7.06
CA GLY A 83 5.00 -5.86 6.44
C GLY A 83 6.06 -5.44 5.43
N ASN A 84 7.33 -5.75 5.67
CA ASN A 84 8.44 -5.42 4.77
C ASN A 84 8.33 -6.24 3.47
N ASN A 85 8.15 -7.57 3.57
CA ASN A 85 7.94 -8.42 2.40
C ASN A 85 6.72 -7.96 1.57
N TYR A 86 5.66 -7.54 2.26
CA TYR A 86 4.47 -7.00 1.60
C TYR A 86 4.73 -5.63 0.95
N GLY A 87 5.46 -4.73 1.62
CA GLY A 87 5.89 -3.45 1.06
C GLY A 87 6.77 -3.60 -0.19
N VAL A 88 7.69 -4.58 -0.21
CA VAL A 88 8.46 -4.94 -1.41
C VAL A 88 7.54 -5.37 -2.56
N PHE A 89 6.54 -6.19 -2.26
CA PHE A 89 5.55 -6.63 -3.24
C PHE A 89 4.76 -5.44 -3.82
N LEU A 90 4.23 -4.56 -2.97
CA LEU A 90 3.48 -3.36 -3.38
C LEU A 90 4.35 -2.45 -4.27
N MET A 91 5.57 -2.15 -3.84
CA MET A 91 6.53 -1.34 -4.60
C MET A 91 6.86 -1.94 -5.97
N ASN A 92 6.95 -3.26 -6.07
CA ASN A 92 7.18 -3.93 -7.34
C ASN A 92 5.94 -3.90 -8.25
N ARG A 93 4.75 -4.04 -7.68
CA ARG A 93 3.46 -3.89 -8.39
C ARG A 93 3.35 -2.49 -8.99
N HIS A 94 3.58 -1.46 -8.17
CA HIS A 94 3.63 -0.06 -8.59
C HIS A 94 4.56 0.17 -9.78
N LYS A 95 5.84 -0.21 -9.64
CA LYS A 95 6.84 -0.06 -10.71
C LYS A 95 6.48 -0.81 -11.98
N THR A 96 5.82 -1.96 -11.86
CA THR A 96 5.42 -2.77 -13.02
C THR A 96 4.31 -2.07 -13.80
N ILE A 97 3.29 -1.59 -13.09
CA ILE A 97 2.15 -0.88 -13.69
C ILE A 97 2.60 0.46 -14.27
N GLU A 98 3.41 1.22 -13.54
CA GLU A 98 3.98 2.49 -14.02
C GLU A 98 4.79 2.27 -15.31
N LYS A 99 5.69 1.26 -15.35
CA LYS A 99 6.45 0.91 -16.56
C LYS A 99 5.54 0.51 -17.70
N PHE A 100 4.46 -0.24 -17.43
CA PHE A 100 3.49 -0.63 -18.44
C PHE A 100 2.79 0.60 -19.05
N PHE A 101 2.31 1.54 -18.24
CA PHE A 101 1.72 2.78 -18.76
C PHE A 101 2.71 3.66 -19.50
N SER A 102 3.96 3.72 -19.01
CA SER A 102 5.03 4.43 -19.71
C SER A 102 5.29 3.80 -21.08
N PHE A 103 5.26 2.47 -21.19
CA PHE A 103 5.41 1.75 -22.44
C PHE A 103 4.26 2.03 -23.41
N LEU A 104 3.03 2.16 -22.92
CA LEU A 104 1.87 2.58 -23.72
C LEU A 104 1.89 4.06 -24.13
N GLY A 105 2.87 4.84 -23.66
CA GLY A 105 3.02 6.25 -24.01
C GLY A 105 2.14 7.20 -23.20
N VAL A 106 1.65 6.79 -22.01
CA VAL A 106 0.96 7.68 -21.08
C VAL A 106 1.97 8.68 -20.51
N LYS A 107 1.87 9.95 -20.91
CA LYS A 107 2.83 11.01 -20.54
C LYS A 107 2.38 11.91 -19.39
N HIS A 108 1.07 11.97 -19.14
CA HIS A 108 0.48 12.77 -18.08
C HIS A 108 -0.20 11.84 -17.07
N SER A 109 -0.28 12.26 -15.81
CA SER A 109 -0.96 11.54 -14.72
C SER A 109 -0.54 10.08 -14.53
N ILE A 110 0.68 9.69 -14.92
CA ILE A 110 1.12 8.28 -14.84
C ILE A 110 1.11 7.74 -13.40
N LEU A 111 1.56 8.55 -12.45
CA LEU A 111 1.53 8.24 -11.02
C LEU A 111 0.09 8.04 -10.55
N GLU A 112 -0.77 9.04 -10.75
CA GLU A 112 -2.19 8.98 -10.38
C GLU A 112 -2.92 7.78 -11.01
N THR A 113 -2.60 7.46 -12.26
CA THR A 113 -3.19 6.32 -12.98
C THR A 113 -2.70 4.99 -12.41
N THR A 114 -1.42 4.91 -12.05
CA THR A 114 -0.81 3.72 -11.43
C THR A 114 -1.46 3.44 -10.07
N GLU A 115 -1.51 4.44 -9.20
CA GLU A 115 -2.09 4.34 -7.85
C GLU A 115 -3.56 3.92 -7.88
N LYS A 116 -4.34 4.42 -8.85
CA LYS A 116 -5.75 4.02 -9.01
C LYS A 116 -5.94 2.57 -9.44
N ILE A 117 -4.96 1.99 -10.13
CA ILE A 117 -5.09 0.68 -10.78
C ILE A 117 -4.42 -0.42 -9.96
N GLU A 118 -3.41 -0.09 -9.15
CA GLU A 118 -2.64 -1.11 -8.44
C GLU A 118 -3.42 -1.83 -7.33
N HIS A 119 -4.55 -1.27 -6.87
CA HIS A 119 -5.41 -1.87 -5.84
C HIS A 119 -6.67 -2.56 -6.40
N LEU A 120 -6.76 -2.75 -7.72
CA LEU A 120 -7.89 -3.38 -8.41
C LEU A 120 -7.80 -4.91 -8.44
#